data_AF-J3PBA9-F1
#
_entry.id   AF-J3PBA9-F1
#
_cell.length_a   1.000
_cell.length_b   1.000
_cell.length_c   1.000
_cell.angle_alpha   90.00
_cell.angle_beta   90.00
_cell.angle_gamma   90.00
#
_symmetry.space_group_name_H-M   'P 1'
#
loop_
_entity.id
_entity.type
_entity.pdbx_description
1 polymer ?
#
loop_
_entity_poly.entity_id
_entity_poly.type
_entity_poly.pdbx_seq_one_letter_code
_entity_poly.pdbx_strand_id
1 'polypeptide(L)'
;MRAWSRTFVNRHPLISPISARPCLVPWRLYSGRQLQHAMAAEQPPAKAPYKPRYVDIGINLADPIFRGRSGGKQRHPDDLHAVVQRARDVGCTKLIVTGSSFRSSRDALKLADEFPGTVYSTAGIHPCSSAIFGPQHPHHHEAADEEHTAACDPDLSKPVADEHEPDLARSAQIIADLRALVRSGSAPTDKGSSSGSSGPHRLVAFGEFGLDYDRLHFCPKSLQRHSFAAQLELVASLASPTSSSPDDDDNDNDNDNDDGGPPQPLALPLFLHSRAAHRDFVSALTAAFGPRLERLPRGGVVHSFTGTAEEARELTADLGLYLGINGCSFKTAENCDVVRDLPLDRLMIETDGPWCEVRPSHEGWRYLVEHYAGVRAREEKEAEEKQAVAVAEQAARAEAEAEVVAVAADGGGADGGSGQQTPSSAAPSANGDARRPPRKKKPQQQQQAGKKNQKVSEVPERFKSVKKEKWEEGAMVKSRNEPCNIERIAIIVAGIKGISVEQVTETAWANTIKMFGLDE
;
A
#
# COMPACT_ATOMS: atom_id res chain seq x y z
N MET A 1 -12.75 -6.66 -57.19
CA MET A 1 -13.51 -5.66 -57.98
C MET A 1 -15.00 -5.94 -57.82
N ARG A 2 -15.85 -4.90 -57.65
CA ARG A 2 -17.34 -4.87 -57.75
C ARG A 2 -18.11 -5.88 -56.85
N ALA A 3 -18.96 -5.54 -55.85
CA ALA A 3 -19.93 -4.47 -55.59
C ALA A 3 -21.42 -4.84 -55.85
N TRP A 4 -22.16 -4.99 -54.74
CA TRP A 4 -23.50 -4.46 -54.43
C TRP A 4 -24.82 -4.98 -55.07
N SER A 5 -25.65 -5.61 -54.23
CA SER A 5 -27.14 -5.67 -54.17
C SER A 5 -27.57 -6.47 -52.91
N ARG A 6 -28.78 -6.39 -52.30
CA ARG A 6 -29.98 -5.55 -52.52
C ARG A 6 -30.79 -5.36 -51.20
N THR A 7 -30.90 -4.11 -50.72
CA THR A 7 -31.99 -3.45 -49.93
C THR A 7 -33.14 -4.23 -49.24
N PHE A 8 -33.38 -3.92 -47.95
CA PHE A 8 -34.68 -3.67 -47.26
C PHE A 8 -34.36 -3.00 -45.89
N VAL A 9 -34.51 -1.69 -45.65
CA VAL A 9 -35.71 -0.87 -45.32
C VAL A 9 -36.49 -1.34 -44.06
N ASN A 10 -36.32 -0.65 -42.90
CA ASN A 10 -37.31 0.34 -42.39
C ASN A 10 -36.87 1.16 -41.13
N ARG A 11 -37.03 2.49 -41.24
CA ARG A 11 -37.36 3.54 -40.21
C ARG A 11 -36.84 3.50 -38.75
N HIS A 12 -36.01 4.52 -38.43
CA HIS A 12 -36.07 5.26 -37.16
C HIS A 12 -37.12 6.39 -37.22
N PRO A 13 -37.68 6.86 -36.09
CA PRO A 13 -38.30 8.20 -35.98
C PRO A 13 -37.24 9.27 -35.64
N LEU A 14 -37.34 10.42 -36.30
CA LEU A 14 -36.48 11.59 -36.10
C LEU A 14 -37.01 12.50 -35.00
N ILE A 15 -36.13 13.03 -34.15
CA ILE A 15 -36.43 14.15 -33.23
C ILE A 15 -35.99 15.45 -33.91
N SER A 16 -36.89 16.45 -33.93
CA SER A 16 -36.65 17.74 -34.60
C SER A 16 -35.80 18.70 -33.78
N PRO A 17 -35.04 19.62 -34.42
CA PRO A 17 -34.27 20.64 -33.72
C PRO A 17 -35.17 21.77 -33.21
N ILE A 18 -35.05 22.11 -31.91
CA ILE A 18 -35.79 23.23 -31.31
C ILE A 18 -35.10 24.55 -31.65
N SER A 19 -35.89 25.49 -32.18
CA SER A 19 -35.45 26.86 -32.50
C SER A 19 -35.24 27.68 -31.23
N ALA A 20 -34.04 28.24 -31.06
CA ALA A 20 -33.78 29.24 -30.03
C ALA A 20 -34.42 30.59 -30.40
N ARG A 21 -35.35 31.06 -29.54
CA ARG A 21 -35.82 32.45 -29.52
C ARG A 21 -35.53 33.06 -28.14
N PRO A 22 -34.98 34.28 -28.07
CA PRO A 22 -34.78 34.96 -26.78
C PRO A 22 -36.10 35.52 -26.26
N CYS A 23 -36.66 34.90 -25.23
CA CYS A 23 -37.77 35.48 -24.48
C CYS A 23 -37.23 36.52 -23.47
N LEU A 24 -37.30 37.80 -23.85
CA LEU A 24 -37.17 38.90 -22.89
C LEU A 24 -38.41 38.92 -21.98
N VAL A 25 -38.24 38.50 -20.73
CA VAL A 25 -39.27 38.62 -19.69
C VAL A 25 -38.99 39.87 -18.86
N PRO A 26 -39.95 40.77 -18.59
CA PRO A 26 -39.70 41.99 -17.84
C PRO A 26 -39.39 41.69 -16.37
N TRP A 27 -38.37 42.35 -15.81
CA TRP A 27 -38.10 42.36 -14.38
C TRP A 27 -39.25 43.06 -13.62
N ARG A 28 -40.24 42.29 -13.18
CA ARG A 28 -41.20 42.72 -12.16
C ARG A 28 -40.67 42.36 -10.77
N LEU A 29 -40.84 43.31 -9.85
CA LEU A 29 -40.41 43.25 -8.46
C LEU A 29 -40.93 41.98 -7.76
N TYR A 30 -40.03 41.05 -7.45
CA TYR A 30 -40.28 40.01 -6.46
C TYR A 30 -39.95 40.55 -5.07
N SER A 31 -40.86 40.36 -4.12
CA SER A 31 -40.61 40.70 -2.72
C SER A 31 -39.56 39.76 -2.12
N GLY A 32 -38.69 40.28 -1.26
CA GLY A 32 -37.47 39.58 -0.80
C GLY A 32 -37.67 38.21 -0.14
N ARG A 33 -38.90 37.86 0.26
CA ARG A 33 -39.25 36.57 0.86
C ARG A 33 -39.29 35.40 -0.14
N GLN A 34 -39.43 35.67 -1.45
CA GLN A 34 -39.44 34.62 -2.50
C GLN A 34 -38.04 34.28 -3.05
N LEU A 35 -37.04 35.15 -2.85
CA LEU A 35 -35.65 34.86 -3.24
C LEU A 35 -34.97 33.84 -2.32
N GLN A 36 -35.31 33.84 -1.01
CA GLN A 36 -34.76 32.88 -0.05
C GLN A 36 -35.16 31.43 -0.34
N HIS A 37 -36.37 31.18 -0.84
CA HIS A 37 -36.82 29.83 -1.23
C HIS A 37 -36.27 29.35 -2.59
N ALA A 38 -35.87 30.26 -3.48
CA ALA A 38 -35.37 29.90 -4.81
C ALA A 38 -33.88 29.54 -4.83
N MET A 39 -33.11 29.91 -3.80
CA MET A 39 -31.67 29.57 -3.69
C MET A 39 -31.40 28.35 -2.80
N ALA A 40 -32.40 27.83 -2.10
CA ALA A 40 -32.34 26.57 -1.36
C ALA A 40 -32.56 25.35 -2.28
N ALA A 41 -31.85 25.31 -3.43
CA ALA A 41 -31.69 24.07 -4.16
C ALA A 41 -30.77 23.17 -3.33
N GLU A 42 -31.31 22.08 -2.78
CA GLU A 42 -30.55 21.11 -2.01
C GLU A 42 -29.34 20.65 -2.84
N GLN A 43 -28.13 21.06 -2.41
CA GLN A 43 -26.93 20.45 -2.95
C GLN A 43 -26.97 18.97 -2.56
N PRO A 44 -26.65 18.04 -3.48
CA PRO A 44 -26.56 16.63 -3.11
C PRO A 44 -25.57 16.51 -1.94
N PRO A 45 -25.86 15.67 -0.93
CA PRO A 45 -25.02 15.59 0.26
C PRO A 45 -23.58 15.34 -0.17
N ALA A 46 -22.67 16.18 0.33
CA ALA A 46 -21.26 16.09 -0.03
C ALA A 46 -20.79 14.65 0.21
N LYS A 47 -20.32 13.99 -0.87
CA LYS A 47 -19.79 12.62 -0.76
C LYS A 47 -18.74 12.62 0.35
N ALA A 48 -18.87 11.69 1.29
CA ALA A 48 -17.86 11.47 2.31
C ALA A 48 -16.49 11.31 1.64
N PRO A 49 -15.41 11.88 2.22
CA PRO A 49 -14.08 11.81 1.63
C PRO A 49 -13.67 10.35 1.42
N TYR A 50 -13.22 10.01 0.22
CA TYR A 50 -12.75 8.67 -0.11
C TYR A 50 -11.65 8.25 0.87
N LYS A 51 -11.82 7.07 1.47
CA LYS A 51 -10.81 6.44 2.32
C LYS A 51 -10.10 5.36 1.50
N PRO A 52 -8.82 5.53 1.15
CA PRO A 52 -8.06 4.52 0.42
C PRO A 52 -8.05 3.17 1.13
N ARG A 53 -8.14 2.10 0.32
CA ARG A 53 -7.90 0.72 0.73
C ARG A 53 -6.69 0.17 -0.02
N TYR A 54 -5.80 -0.50 0.69
CA TYR A 54 -4.57 -1.07 0.12
C TYR A 54 -4.40 -2.54 0.53
N VAL A 55 -3.84 -3.30 -0.41
CA VAL A 55 -3.15 -4.56 -0.12
C VAL A 55 -1.67 -4.32 -0.41
N ASP A 56 -0.79 -4.66 0.52
CA ASP A 56 0.65 -4.72 0.28
C ASP A 56 1.00 -6.14 -0.15
N ILE A 57 1.29 -6.35 -1.44
CA ILE A 57 1.51 -7.72 -1.98
C ILE A 57 2.89 -8.30 -1.64
N GLY A 58 3.81 -7.49 -1.12
CA GLY A 58 5.18 -7.89 -0.84
C GLY A 58 5.73 -7.14 0.37
N ILE A 59 5.59 -7.75 1.55
CA ILE A 59 6.15 -7.20 2.80
C ILE A 59 6.88 -8.28 3.61
N ASN A 60 8.15 -8.05 3.92
CA ASN A 60 9.00 -9.03 4.60
C ASN A 60 8.82 -9.00 6.14
N LEU A 61 7.58 -9.07 6.66
CA LEU A 61 7.32 -8.97 8.12
C LEU A 61 7.98 -10.07 8.97
N ALA A 62 8.37 -11.19 8.36
CA ALA A 62 9.17 -12.23 9.00
C ALA A 62 10.63 -11.81 9.28
N ASP A 63 11.10 -10.68 8.72
CA ASP A 63 12.44 -10.14 8.98
C ASP A 63 12.60 -9.75 10.47
N PRO A 64 13.68 -10.18 11.15
CA PRO A 64 13.92 -9.85 12.56
C PRO A 64 13.93 -8.35 12.89
N ILE A 65 14.10 -7.45 11.92
CA ILE A 65 14.06 -5.99 12.12
C ILE A 65 12.68 -5.46 12.55
N PHE A 66 11.60 -6.17 12.22
CA PHE A 66 10.26 -5.84 12.70
C PHE A 66 9.99 -6.37 14.12
N ARG A 67 10.78 -7.35 14.58
CA ARG A 67 10.87 -7.81 15.98
C ARG A 67 11.99 -7.08 16.76
N GLY A 68 12.49 -5.95 16.24
CA GLY A 68 13.51 -5.10 16.87
C GLY A 68 14.93 -5.65 16.91
N ARG A 69 15.27 -6.67 16.11
CA ARG A 69 16.61 -7.29 16.03
C ARG A 69 17.35 -6.83 14.77
N SER A 70 18.65 -6.56 14.90
CA SER A 70 19.48 -6.11 13.76
C SER A 70 20.95 -6.48 13.97
N GLY A 71 21.47 -7.36 13.12
CA GLY A 71 22.81 -7.95 13.22
C GLY A 71 22.93 -8.79 14.48
N GLY A 72 22.12 -9.84 14.59
CA GLY A 72 22.03 -10.74 15.75
C GLY A 72 21.64 -10.13 17.10
N LYS A 73 21.42 -8.81 17.22
CA LYS A 73 21.24 -8.10 18.50
C LYS A 73 19.88 -7.40 18.59
N GLN A 74 19.20 -7.55 19.72
CA GLN A 74 18.02 -6.74 20.06
C GLN A 74 18.44 -5.27 20.20
N ARG A 75 17.77 -4.37 19.48
CA ARG A 75 18.07 -2.91 19.43
C ARG A 75 16.98 -2.07 20.10
N HIS A 76 15.74 -2.53 20.02
CA HIS A 76 14.57 -1.98 20.70
C HIS A 76 13.59 -3.13 21.01
N PRO A 77 12.54 -2.91 21.82
CA PRO A 77 11.47 -3.89 21.99
C PRO A 77 10.83 -4.30 20.66
N ASP A 78 10.19 -5.47 20.66
CA ASP A 78 9.34 -5.90 19.54
C ASP A 78 8.21 -4.87 19.32
N ASP A 79 8.07 -4.40 18.08
CA ASP A 79 7.06 -3.41 17.69
C ASP A 79 6.20 -3.85 16.49
N LEU A 80 6.19 -5.15 16.15
CA LEU A 80 5.45 -5.66 14.99
C LEU A 80 3.96 -5.33 15.03
N HIS A 81 3.29 -5.46 16.18
CA HIS A 81 1.89 -5.06 16.34
C HIS A 81 1.67 -3.58 15.99
N ALA A 82 2.60 -2.69 16.35
CA ALA A 82 2.52 -1.27 16.00
C ALA A 82 2.78 -1.04 14.51
N VAL A 83 3.67 -1.79 13.87
CA VAL A 83 3.89 -1.77 12.41
C VAL A 83 2.60 -2.17 11.65
N VAL A 84 1.95 -3.26 12.06
CA VAL A 84 0.67 -3.71 11.47
C VAL A 84 -0.45 -2.70 11.75
N GLN A 85 -0.49 -2.10 12.94
CA GLN A 85 -1.49 -1.08 13.25
C GLN A 85 -1.31 0.19 12.39
N ARG A 86 -0.07 0.69 12.23
CA ARG A 86 0.23 1.82 11.33
C ARG A 86 -0.18 1.53 9.88
N ALA A 87 -0.09 0.28 9.42
CA ALA A 87 -0.59 -0.13 8.11
C ALA A 87 -2.12 0.02 8.03
N ARG A 88 -2.85 -0.49 9.02
CA ARG A 88 -4.32 -0.36 9.11
C ARG A 88 -4.77 1.10 9.20
N ASP A 89 -4.01 1.95 9.90
CA ASP A 89 -4.29 3.38 10.07
C ASP A 89 -4.21 4.19 8.76
N VAL A 90 -3.42 3.73 7.77
CA VAL A 90 -3.43 4.31 6.42
C VAL A 90 -4.50 3.70 5.51
N GLY A 91 -5.09 2.56 5.88
CA GLY A 91 -6.04 1.80 5.05
C GLY A 91 -5.44 0.53 4.43
N CYS A 92 -4.21 0.17 4.77
CA CYS A 92 -3.58 -1.08 4.35
C CYS A 92 -4.09 -2.22 5.26
N THR A 93 -5.06 -2.97 4.75
CA THR A 93 -5.85 -3.92 5.54
C THR A 93 -5.48 -5.37 5.27
N LYS A 94 -4.73 -5.64 4.19
CA LYS A 94 -4.20 -6.96 3.83
C LYS A 94 -2.71 -6.85 3.50
N LEU A 95 -1.92 -7.77 4.01
CA LEU A 95 -0.46 -7.80 3.95
C LEU A 95 -0.04 -9.21 3.54
N ILE A 96 0.59 -9.36 2.37
CA ILE A 96 1.10 -10.65 1.91
C ILE A 96 2.58 -10.74 2.30
N VAL A 97 2.88 -11.63 3.25
CA VAL A 97 4.23 -11.82 3.78
C VAL A 97 5.00 -12.84 2.94
N THR A 98 6.15 -12.41 2.45
CA THR A 98 7.03 -13.17 1.56
C THR A 98 7.71 -14.34 2.27
N GLY A 99 7.40 -15.56 1.83
CA GLY A 99 8.16 -16.76 2.15
C GLY A 99 9.23 -17.03 1.10
N SER A 100 10.50 -16.99 1.47
CA SER A 100 11.67 -17.04 0.58
C SER A 100 12.60 -18.24 0.80
N SER A 101 12.45 -18.94 1.93
CA SER A 101 13.05 -20.23 2.25
C SER A 101 12.05 -21.06 3.07
N PHE A 102 12.37 -22.32 3.40
CA PHE A 102 11.57 -23.11 4.34
C PHE A 102 11.34 -22.38 5.67
N ARG A 103 12.37 -21.71 6.20
CA ARG A 103 12.28 -20.99 7.46
C ARG A 103 11.35 -19.78 7.33
N SER A 104 11.62 -18.87 6.39
CA SER A 104 10.82 -17.64 6.27
C SER A 104 9.38 -17.93 5.85
N SER A 105 9.12 -18.97 5.05
CA SER A 105 7.76 -19.44 4.74
C SER A 105 7.02 -19.99 5.98
N ARG A 106 7.70 -20.79 6.83
CA ARG A 106 7.15 -21.26 8.11
C ARG A 106 6.90 -20.11 9.08
N ASP A 107 7.76 -19.09 9.10
CA ASP A 107 7.60 -17.90 9.95
C ASP A 107 6.49 -16.96 9.42
N ALA A 108 6.34 -16.82 8.10
CA ALA A 108 5.23 -16.09 7.46
C ALA A 108 3.85 -16.74 7.74
N LEU A 109 3.78 -18.07 7.71
CA LEU A 109 2.56 -18.81 8.09
C LEU A 109 2.16 -18.56 9.56
N LYS A 110 3.12 -18.48 10.48
CA LYS A 110 2.85 -18.10 11.89
C LYS A 110 2.33 -16.67 12.01
N LEU A 111 2.83 -15.74 11.19
CA LEU A 111 2.32 -14.37 11.16
C LEU A 111 0.88 -14.29 10.61
N ALA A 112 0.52 -15.15 9.65
CA ALA A 112 -0.87 -15.30 9.22
C ALA A 112 -1.78 -15.87 10.33
N ASP A 113 -1.28 -16.78 11.17
CA ASP A 113 -1.98 -17.26 12.38
C ASP A 113 -2.08 -16.17 13.48
N GLU A 114 -1.10 -15.26 13.58
CA GLU A 114 -1.04 -14.17 14.58
C GLU A 114 -1.96 -12.98 14.21
N PHE A 115 -2.17 -12.74 12.91
CA PHE A 115 -2.96 -11.62 12.38
C PHE A 115 -4.03 -12.10 11.35
N PRO A 116 -4.97 -12.98 11.73
CA PRO A 116 -5.94 -13.57 10.79
C PRO A 116 -6.79 -12.51 10.09
N GLY A 117 -7.04 -12.70 8.79
CA GLY A 117 -7.78 -11.75 7.94
C GLY A 117 -7.04 -10.44 7.63
N THR A 118 -5.78 -10.29 8.07
CA THR A 118 -4.92 -9.15 7.74
C THR A 118 -3.58 -9.61 7.17
N VAL A 119 -2.95 -10.63 7.74
CA VAL A 119 -1.72 -11.19 7.20
C VAL A 119 -2.03 -12.49 6.45
N TYR A 120 -1.47 -12.58 5.26
CA TYR A 120 -1.42 -13.74 4.39
C TYR A 120 0.05 -14.05 4.12
N SER A 121 0.34 -15.19 3.51
CA SER A 121 1.72 -15.64 3.24
C SER A 121 1.90 -16.21 1.85
N THR A 122 3.15 -16.22 1.40
CA THR A 122 3.62 -17.05 0.28
C THR A 122 4.56 -18.15 0.80
N ALA A 123 4.83 -19.18 0.00
CA ALA A 123 5.86 -20.18 0.29
C ALA A 123 6.59 -20.63 -0.98
N GLY A 124 7.92 -20.60 -0.95
CA GLY A 124 8.81 -20.91 -2.08
C GLY A 124 10.29 -20.83 -1.68
N ILE A 125 11.17 -21.16 -2.61
CA ILE A 125 12.63 -21.01 -2.45
C ILE A 125 13.15 -19.95 -3.43
N HIS A 126 13.64 -18.86 -2.86
CA HIS A 126 14.19 -17.70 -3.56
C HIS A 126 15.49 -18.04 -4.32
N PRO A 127 15.84 -17.36 -5.43
CA PRO A 127 17.13 -17.54 -6.10
C PRO A 127 18.35 -17.46 -5.17
N CYS A 128 18.41 -16.52 -4.22
CA CYS A 128 19.52 -16.44 -3.25
C CYS A 128 19.59 -17.67 -2.33
N SER A 129 18.44 -18.23 -1.95
CA SER A 129 18.35 -19.43 -1.10
C SER A 129 18.45 -20.74 -1.89
N SER A 130 18.59 -20.68 -3.23
CA SER A 130 18.65 -21.87 -4.09
C SER A 130 19.97 -22.63 -4.01
N ALA A 131 20.96 -22.14 -3.26
CA ALA A 131 22.18 -22.87 -2.93
C ALA A 131 21.91 -24.22 -2.22
N ILE A 132 20.74 -24.36 -1.57
CA ILE A 132 20.29 -25.61 -0.94
C ILE A 132 20.22 -26.80 -1.90
N PHE A 133 20.04 -26.57 -3.21
CA PHE A 133 20.00 -27.62 -4.25
C PHE A 133 21.40 -28.11 -4.67
N GLY A 134 22.48 -27.47 -4.22
CA GLY A 134 23.85 -27.87 -4.50
C GLY A 134 24.41 -28.88 -3.49
N PRO A 135 25.46 -29.64 -3.84
CA PRO A 135 26.01 -30.70 -2.99
C PRO A 135 26.67 -30.18 -1.70
N GLN A 136 27.22 -28.96 -1.71
CA GLN A 136 28.04 -28.41 -0.63
C GLN A 136 27.28 -27.63 0.45
N HIS A 137 25.94 -27.52 0.37
CA HIS A 137 25.18 -26.82 1.42
C HIS A 137 25.34 -27.53 2.78
N PRO A 138 25.84 -26.87 3.83
CA PRO A 138 26.38 -27.54 5.03
C PRO A 138 25.33 -28.09 6.01
N HIS A 139 24.04 -27.86 5.75
CA HIS A 139 22.94 -28.21 6.66
C HIS A 139 21.75 -28.85 5.95
N HIS A 140 21.13 -29.83 6.62
CA HIS A 140 19.74 -30.21 6.37
C HIS A 140 18.84 -28.98 6.56
N HIS A 141 17.83 -28.80 5.71
CA HIS A 141 16.99 -27.60 5.63
C HIS A 141 16.13 -27.31 6.88
N GLU A 142 16.24 -28.15 7.91
CA GLU A 142 15.61 -27.98 9.22
C GLU A 142 16.49 -27.18 10.21
N ALA A 143 17.81 -27.11 9.97
CA ALA A 143 18.78 -26.53 10.90
C ALA A 143 19.17 -25.09 10.52
N ALA A 144 18.43 -24.12 11.08
CA ALA A 144 18.84 -22.74 11.31
C ALA A 144 19.46 -21.95 10.12
N ASP A 145 18.63 -21.56 9.15
CA ASP A 145 18.90 -20.39 8.28
C ASP A 145 18.99 -19.11 9.15
N GLU A 146 20.12 -18.80 9.78
CA GLU A 146 20.33 -17.52 10.47
C GLU A 146 20.43 -16.37 9.46
N GLU A 147 19.56 -15.36 9.63
CA GLU A 147 19.66 -13.97 9.10
C GLU A 147 20.14 -13.87 7.63
N HIS A 148 19.25 -14.09 6.66
CA HIS A 148 19.50 -13.93 5.20
C HIS A 148 20.81 -14.60 4.75
N THR A 149 20.84 -15.94 4.85
CA THR A 149 21.98 -16.84 4.58
C THR A 149 23.14 -16.20 3.83
N ALA A 150 24.19 -15.87 4.58
CA ALA A 150 25.45 -15.40 4.03
C ALA A 150 26.00 -16.39 3.00
N ALA A 151 26.66 -15.86 1.97
CA ALA A 151 27.22 -16.62 0.86
C ALA A 151 28.09 -17.81 1.29
N CYS A 152 28.11 -18.87 0.47
CA CYS A 152 29.03 -20.00 0.61
C CYS A 152 30.50 -19.66 0.25
N ASP A 153 30.89 -18.38 0.26
CA ASP A 153 32.24 -17.89 -0.04
C ASP A 153 32.50 -16.59 0.78
N PRO A 154 33.67 -16.36 1.41
CA PRO A 154 33.88 -15.19 2.29
C PRO A 154 33.91 -13.83 1.57
N ASP A 155 33.93 -13.81 0.23
CA ASP A 155 34.04 -12.59 -0.57
C ASP A 155 32.72 -12.23 -1.28
N LEU A 156 31.87 -11.47 -0.58
CA LEU A 156 30.59 -10.95 -1.09
C LEU A 156 30.72 -10.04 -2.34
N SER A 157 31.94 -9.75 -2.83
CA SER A 157 32.17 -8.98 -4.05
C SER A 157 32.35 -9.84 -5.31
N LYS A 158 32.43 -11.17 -5.19
CA LYS A 158 32.70 -12.08 -6.32
C LYS A 158 31.57 -13.11 -6.51
N PRO A 159 31.23 -13.48 -7.76
CA PRO A 159 30.33 -14.61 -8.03
C PRO A 159 30.92 -15.93 -7.51
N VAL A 160 30.06 -16.82 -7.01
CA VAL A 160 30.43 -18.22 -6.72
C VAL A 160 30.74 -18.92 -8.05
N ALA A 161 31.78 -19.76 -8.08
CA ALA A 161 32.15 -20.53 -9.26
C ALA A 161 31.02 -21.48 -9.69
N ASP A 162 30.66 -21.43 -10.98
CA ASP A 162 29.56 -22.22 -11.58
C ASP A 162 30.03 -23.64 -11.94
N GLU A 163 30.67 -24.32 -10.98
CA GLU A 163 31.38 -25.60 -11.15
C GLU A 163 30.64 -26.81 -10.56
N HIS A 164 29.58 -26.59 -9.78
CA HIS A 164 28.86 -27.63 -9.06
C HIS A 164 27.50 -27.92 -9.70
N GLU A 165 27.33 -29.14 -10.22
CA GLU A 165 26.03 -29.62 -10.69
C GLU A 165 25.01 -29.75 -9.53
N PRO A 166 23.69 -29.65 -9.79
CA PRO A 166 22.67 -29.87 -8.78
C PRO A 166 22.69 -31.28 -8.20
N ASP A 167 22.46 -31.40 -6.88
CA ASP A 167 22.28 -32.69 -6.20
C ASP A 167 20.84 -33.18 -6.45
N LEU A 168 20.66 -34.11 -7.39
CA LEU A 168 19.33 -34.57 -7.81
C LEU A 168 18.54 -35.28 -6.70
N ALA A 169 19.22 -36.04 -5.83
CA ALA A 169 18.57 -36.75 -4.72
C ALA A 169 18.06 -35.74 -3.67
N ARG A 170 18.89 -34.75 -3.32
CA ARG A 170 18.51 -33.64 -2.45
C ARG A 170 17.42 -32.77 -3.07
N SER A 171 17.48 -32.53 -4.38
CA SER A 171 16.45 -31.80 -5.14
C SER A 171 15.08 -32.47 -5.02
N ALA A 172 15.02 -33.80 -5.16
CA ALA A 172 13.78 -34.55 -4.98
C ALA A 172 13.21 -34.40 -3.56
N GLN A 173 14.07 -34.46 -2.53
CA GLN A 173 13.65 -34.25 -1.14
C GLN A 173 13.14 -32.81 -0.91
N ILE A 174 13.87 -31.78 -1.37
CA ILE A 174 13.46 -30.37 -1.25
C ILE A 174 12.09 -30.15 -1.89
N ILE A 175 11.85 -30.72 -3.07
CA ILE A 175 10.56 -30.60 -3.77
C ILE A 175 9.43 -31.36 -3.04
N ALA A 176 9.72 -32.50 -2.42
CA ALA A 176 8.76 -33.21 -1.56
C ALA A 176 8.42 -32.41 -0.29
N ASP A 177 9.42 -31.84 0.38
CA ASP A 177 9.25 -31.02 1.58
C ASP A 177 8.48 -29.73 1.27
N LEU A 178 8.77 -29.09 0.13
CA LEU A 178 8.08 -27.89 -0.33
C LEU A 178 6.62 -28.20 -0.72
N ARG A 179 6.36 -29.37 -1.34
CA ARG A 179 5.00 -29.87 -1.60
C ARG A 179 4.21 -30.02 -0.29
N ALA A 180 4.81 -30.61 0.73
CA ALA A 180 4.18 -30.79 2.04
C ALA A 180 3.91 -29.44 2.74
N LEU A 181 4.89 -28.53 2.73
CA LEU A 181 4.74 -27.18 3.26
C LEU A 181 3.60 -26.41 2.57
N VAL A 182 3.55 -26.41 1.24
CA VAL A 182 2.52 -25.71 0.47
C VAL A 182 1.13 -26.29 0.75
N ARG A 183 0.96 -27.63 0.73
CA ARG A 183 -0.34 -28.26 1.06
C ARG A 183 -0.80 -27.94 2.49
N SER A 184 0.10 -27.99 3.48
CA SER A 184 -0.23 -27.64 4.88
C SER A 184 -0.50 -26.14 5.11
N GLY A 185 0.13 -25.26 4.33
CA GLY A 185 -0.10 -23.82 4.37
C GLY A 185 -1.46 -23.41 3.78
N SER A 186 -1.90 -24.08 2.71
CA SER A 186 -3.18 -23.82 2.03
C SER A 186 -4.39 -24.50 2.70
N ALA A 187 -4.17 -25.49 3.56
CA ALA A 187 -5.23 -26.15 4.31
C ALA A 187 -6.02 -25.15 5.20
N PRO A 188 -7.36 -25.30 5.33
CA PRO A 188 -8.15 -24.52 6.28
C PRO A 188 -7.64 -24.70 7.72
N THR A 189 -7.81 -23.69 8.56
CA THR A 189 -7.50 -23.79 9.98
C THR A 189 -8.77 -24.08 10.80
N ASP A 190 -8.79 -25.20 11.53
CA ASP A 190 -9.92 -25.63 12.40
C ASP A 190 -10.18 -24.74 13.62
N LYS A 191 -9.56 -23.55 13.70
CA LYS A 191 -9.65 -22.66 14.86
C LYS A 191 -10.94 -21.82 14.87
N GLY A 192 -12.05 -22.50 15.13
CA GLY A 192 -13.12 -21.95 15.97
C GLY A 192 -14.30 -21.26 15.30
N SER A 193 -14.57 -21.49 14.00
CA SER A 193 -15.85 -21.06 13.42
C SER A 193 -16.94 -22.12 13.65
N SER A 194 -17.87 -21.84 14.56
CA SER A 194 -19.13 -22.59 14.72
C SER A 194 -20.18 -22.23 13.66
N SER A 195 -19.79 -21.51 12.60
CA SER A 195 -20.55 -21.35 11.36
C SER A 195 -19.74 -21.93 10.20
N GLY A 196 -20.41 -22.58 9.24
CA GLY A 196 -19.80 -23.37 8.16
C GLY A 196 -19.03 -22.59 7.08
N SER A 197 -18.46 -21.44 7.43
CA SER A 197 -17.43 -20.77 6.62
C SER A 197 -16.09 -21.44 6.91
N SER A 198 -15.44 -21.96 5.87
CA SER A 198 -14.00 -22.27 5.93
C SER A 198 -13.22 -21.03 6.39
N GLY A 199 -12.25 -21.21 7.29
CA GLY A 199 -11.36 -20.11 7.71
C GLY A 199 -10.56 -19.54 6.53
N PRO A 200 -10.09 -18.29 6.62
CA PRO A 200 -9.35 -17.64 5.55
C PRO A 200 -8.05 -18.41 5.24
N HIS A 201 -7.77 -18.62 3.94
CA HIS A 201 -6.54 -19.29 3.50
C HIS A 201 -5.31 -18.48 3.93
N ARG A 202 -4.36 -19.13 4.63
CA ARG A 202 -3.12 -18.49 5.09
C ARG A 202 -2.09 -18.34 3.97
N LEU A 203 -1.92 -19.40 3.18
CA LEU A 203 -1.03 -19.43 2.03
C LEU A 203 -1.82 -19.07 0.77
N VAL A 204 -1.50 -17.93 0.15
CA VAL A 204 -2.26 -17.37 -0.99
C VAL A 204 -1.50 -17.38 -2.31
N ALA A 205 -0.20 -17.68 -2.31
CA ALA A 205 0.61 -17.83 -3.52
C ALA A 205 1.79 -18.79 -3.33
N PHE A 206 2.24 -19.38 -4.44
CA PHE A 206 3.50 -20.12 -4.51
C PHE A 206 4.63 -19.16 -4.90
N GLY A 207 5.69 -19.12 -4.09
CA GLY A 207 6.80 -18.17 -4.20
C GLY A 207 7.17 -17.58 -2.84
N GLU A 208 8.16 -16.72 -2.70
CA GLU A 208 8.95 -16.07 -3.73
C GLU A 208 10.00 -17.00 -4.35
N PHE A 209 9.98 -17.11 -5.69
CA PHE A 209 10.93 -17.93 -6.44
C PHE A 209 11.14 -17.37 -7.85
N GLY A 210 12.25 -17.72 -8.51
CA GLY A 210 12.64 -17.14 -9.79
C GLY A 210 14.15 -17.02 -9.94
N LEU A 211 14.62 -15.95 -10.59
CA LEU A 211 16.04 -15.76 -10.96
C LEU A 211 16.54 -14.35 -10.59
N ASP A 212 17.70 -14.27 -9.92
CA ASP A 212 18.42 -13.02 -9.61
C ASP A 212 19.90 -13.13 -10.02
N TYR A 213 20.21 -12.62 -11.21
CA TYR A 213 21.58 -12.63 -11.75
C TYR A 213 22.44 -11.46 -11.22
N ASP A 214 21.90 -10.55 -10.40
CA ASP A 214 22.69 -9.60 -9.61
C ASP A 214 23.13 -10.20 -8.25
N ARG A 215 22.79 -11.47 -7.97
CA ARG A 215 23.06 -12.18 -6.71
C ARG A 215 23.80 -13.50 -6.88
N LEU A 216 24.62 -13.62 -7.93
CA LEU A 216 25.47 -14.78 -8.20
C LEU A 216 26.54 -15.06 -7.13
N HIS A 217 26.76 -14.13 -6.18
CA HIS A 217 27.57 -14.35 -4.98
C HIS A 217 26.84 -15.14 -3.88
N PHE A 218 25.50 -15.21 -3.89
CA PHE A 218 24.74 -16.08 -2.97
C PHE A 218 24.47 -17.46 -3.58
N CYS A 219 24.07 -17.50 -4.86
CA CYS A 219 23.77 -18.75 -5.55
C CYS A 219 24.16 -18.66 -7.04
N PRO A 220 24.97 -19.61 -7.57
CA PRO A 220 25.39 -19.59 -8.97
C PRO A 220 24.22 -19.82 -9.94
N LYS A 221 24.43 -19.43 -11.20
CA LYS A 221 23.38 -19.37 -12.22
C LYS A 221 22.78 -20.74 -12.54
N SER A 222 23.58 -21.81 -12.52
CA SER A 222 23.09 -23.20 -12.70
C SER A 222 22.05 -23.58 -11.64
N LEU A 223 22.38 -23.43 -10.35
CA LEU A 223 21.51 -23.79 -9.23
C LEU A 223 20.24 -22.93 -9.16
N GLN A 224 20.31 -21.64 -9.47
CA GLN A 224 19.11 -20.80 -9.59
C GLN A 224 18.16 -21.31 -10.69
N ARG A 225 18.70 -21.64 -11.88
CA ARG A 225 17.89 -22.14 -13.00
C ARG A 225 17.29 -23.51 -12.71
N HIS A 226 18.03 -24.40 -12.05
CA HIS A 226 17.55 -25.70 -11.59
C HIS A 226 16.43 -25.58 -10.57
N SER A 227 16.65 -24.80 -9.51
CA SER A 227 15.65 -24.50 -8.48
C SER A 227 14.37 -23.90 -9.06
N PHE A 228 14.50 -22.95 -10.01
CA PHE A 228 13.34 -22.35 -10.66
C PHE A 228 12.55 -23.39 -11.48
N ALA A 229 13.23 -24.17 -12.33
CA ALA A 229 12.58 -25.22 -13.12
C ALA A 229 11.88 -26.27 -12.25
N ALA A 230 12.55 -26.80 -11.23
CA ALA A 230 11.99 -27.80 -10.32
C ALA A 230 10.76 -27.29 -9.55
N GLN A 231 10.74 -26.00 -9.17
CA GLN A 231 9.58 -25.39 -8.53
C GLN A 231 8.43 -25.14 -9.52
N LEU A 232 8.70 -24.80 -10.79
CA LEU A 232 7.68 -24.70 -11.84
C LEU A 232 7.02 -26.07 -12.11
N GLU A 233 7.81 -27.14 -12.15
CA GLU A 233 7.32 -28.52 -12.25
C GLU A 233 6.47 -28.91 -11.04
N LEU A 234 6.88 -28.52 -9.83
CA LEU A 234 6.07 -28.73 -8.62
C LEU A 234 4.70 -28.03 -8.74
N VAL A 235 4.66 -26.76 -9.16
CA VAL A 235 3.39 -26.03 -9.39
C VAL A 235 2.51 -26.76 -10.40
N ALA A 236 3.07 -27.17 -11.55
CA ALA A 236 2.32 -27.92 -12.57
C ALA A 236 1.75 -29.24 -12.01
N SER A 237 2.52 -29.94 -11.16
CA SER A 237 2.07 -31.17 -10.49
C SER A 237 0.98 -30.94 -9.43
N LEU A 238 1.00 -29.79 -8.74
CA LEU A 238 0.00 -29.42 -7.74
C LEU A 238 -1.34 -29.06 -8.37
N ALA A 239 -1.31 -28.38 -9.53
CA ALA A 239 -2.52 -27.98 -10.27
C ALA A 239 -3.19 -29.12 -11.05
N SER A 240 -2.52 -30.27 -11.21
CA SER A 240 -3.04 -31.41 -11.97
C SER A 240 -3.94 -32.30 -11.11
N PRO A 241 -5.08 -32.80 -11.62
CA PRO A 241 -5.81 -33.88 -10.97
C PRO A 241 -4.95 -35.14 -10.95
N THR A 242 -4.74 -35.70 -9.76
CA THR A 242 -4.15 -37.02 -9.58
C THR A 242 -5.03 -38.06 -10.25
N SER A 243 -4.60 -38.58 -11.39
CA SER A 243 -5.20 -39.78 -11.99
C SER A 243 -5.01 -40.94 -11.02
N SER A 244 -6.11 -41.56 -10.59
CA SER A 244 -6.07 -42.89 -9.98
C SER A 244 -5.32 -43.85 -10.91
N SER A 245 -4.33 -44.56 -10.37
CA SER A 245 -3.64 -45.63 -11.09
C SER A 245 -4.64 -46.70 -11.55
N PRO A 246 -4.49 -47.33 -12.73
CA PRO A 246 -5.46 -48.32 -13.22
C PRO A 246 -5.33 -49.73 -12.61
N ASP A 247 -4.39 -49.97 -11.70
CA ASP A 247 -3.82 -51.32 -11.45
C ASP A 247 -4.13 -51.94 -10.07
N ASP A 248 -5.00 -51.35 -9.25
CA ASP A 248 -5.42 -51.92 -7.95
C ASP A 248 -6.78 -52.66 -8.05
N ASP A 249 -6.87 -53.59 -9.00
CA ASP A 249 -7.96 -54.58 -9.12
C ASP A 249 -7.48 -55.90 -8.48
N ASP A 250 -7.40 -55.95 -7.14
CA ASP A 250 -7.43 -57.19 -6.33
C ASP A 250 -7.26 -56.88 -4.82
N ASN A 251 -8.37 -56.86 -4.06
CA ASN A 251 -8.65 -57.80 -2.96
C ASN A 251 -9.63 -57.20 -1.91
N ASP A 252 -10.55 -58.04 -1.44
CA ASP A 252 -11.63 -57.66 -0.53
C ASP A 252 -11.17 -57.38 0.92
N ASN A 253 -11.88 -56.43 1.54
CA ASN A 253 -12.22 -56.37 2.96
C ASN A 253 -11.07 -56.25 3.99
N ASP A 254 -10.90 -55.03 4.54
CA ASP A 254 -11.13 -54.84 5.98
C ASP A 254 -11.47 -53.37 6.33
N ASN A 255 -12.01 -53.19 7.54
CA ASN A 255 -12.86 -52.05 7.93
C ASN A 255 -12.09 -50.95 8.69
N ASP A 256 -11.46 -50.01 7.98
CA ASP A 256 -10.86 -48.80 8.56
C ASP A 256 -11.55 -47.51 8.05
N ASN A 257 -11.99 -46.66 8.99
CA ASN A 257 -12.63 -45.38 8.69
C ASN A 257 -11.58 -44.25 8.62
N ASP A 258 -10.89 -44.15 7.48
CA ASP A 258 -10.17 -42.93 7.09
C ASP A 258 -10.19 -42.80 5.55
N ASP A 259 -11.28 -42.24 5.00
CA ASP A 259 -11.46 -42.00 3.56
C ASP A 259 -10.59 -40.84 3.06
N GLY A 260 -9.27 -41.07 3.09
CA GLY A 260 -8.23 -40.19 2.58
C GLY A 260 -8.18 -40.19 1.05
N GLY A 261 -9.28 -39.80 0.40
CA GLY A 261 -9.37 -39.70 -1.05
C GLY A 261 -8.25 -38.86 -1.68
N PRO A 262 -7.96 -39.07 -2.99
CA PRO A 262 -6.77 -38.53 -3.62
C PRO A 262 -6.65 -37.01 -3.46
N PRO A 263 -5.44 -36.48 -3.14
CA PRO A 263 -5.28 -35.13 -2.63
C PRO A 263 -5.64 -34.10 -3.70
N GLN A 264 -6.71 -33.34 -3.42
CA GLN A 264 -7.32 -32.38 -4.35
C GLN A 264 -6.30 -31.45 -5.04
N PRO A 265 -6.55 -31.05 -6.30
CA PRO A 265 -5.71 -30.09 -7.03
C PRO A 265 -5.58 -28.77 -6.28
N LEU A 266 -4.35 -28.28 -6.17
CA LEU A 266 -4.02 -27.01 -5.54
C LEU A 266 -3.41 -26.07 -6.58
N ALA A 267 -4.25 -25.22 -7.17
CA ALA A 267 -3.82 -24.16 -8.06
C ALA A 267 -3.66 -22.85 -7.27
N LEU A 268 -2.41 -22.51 -6.93
CA LEU A 268 -2.04 -21.19 -6.40
C LEU A 268 -1.53 -20.28 -7.52
N PRO A 269 -1.73 -18.95 -7.44
CA PRO A 269 -1.01 -18.01 -8.28
C PRO A 269 0.48 -17.98 -7.93
N LEU A 270 1.31 -17.51 -8.86
CA LEU A 270 2.75 -17.39 -8.66
C LEU A 270 3.14 -16.00 -8.13
N PHE A 271 4.05 -15.98 -7.15
CA PHE A 271 4.76 -14.79 -6.68
C PHE A 271 6.23 -14.88 -7.13
N LEU A 272 6.57 -14.17 -8.20
CA LEU A 272 7.78 -14.41 -8.99
C LEU A 272 8.84 -13.33 -8.80
N HIS A 273 10.10 -13.76 -8.70
CA HIS A 273 11.28 -12.90 -8.70
C HIS A 273 11.97 -12.90 -10.07
N SER A 274 12.25 -11.73 -10.63
CA SER A 274 13.11 -11.60 -11.82
C SER A 274 14.01 -10.37 -11.71
N ARG A 275 15.33 -10.59 -11.72
CA ARG A 275 16.34 -9.52 -11.75
C ARG A 275 17.52 -9.90 -12.63
N ALA A 276 17.81 -9.04 -13.62
CA ALA A 276 18.85 -9.22 -14.63
C ALA A 276 18.80 -10.57 -15.41
N ALA A 277 17.65 -11.27 -15.38
CA ALA A 277 17.50 -12.65 -15.82
C ALA A 277 16.35 -12.90 -16.81
N HIS A 278 15.70 -11.84 -17.30
CA HIS A 278 14.42 -11.87 -18.02
C HIS A 278 14.30 -12.94 -19.11
N ARG A 279 15.28 -13.05 -20.01
CA ARG A 279 15.27 -14.05 -21.09
C ARG A 279 15.18 -15.49 -20.58
N ASP A 280 15.98 -15.84 -19.58
CA ASP A 280 15.99 -17.21 -19.02
C ASP A 280 14.73 -17.44 -18.18
N PHE A 281 14.22 -16.39 -17.52
CA PHE A 281 12.99 -16.40 -16.74
C PHE A 281 11.75 -16.68 -17.60
N VAL A 282 11.55 -15.91 -18.68
CA VAL A 282 10.45 -16.12 -19.65
C VAL A 282 10.56 -17.49 -20.34
N SER A 283 11.77 -17.90 -20.72
CA SER A 283 12.01 -19.22 -21.32
C SER A 283 11.55 -20.37 -20.42
N ALA A 284 11.87 -20.32 -19.12
CA ALA A 284 11.44 -21.34 -18.17
C ALA A 284 9.91 -21.33 -17.93
N LEU A 285 9.29 -20.16 -17.77
CA LEU A 285 7.84 -20.02 -17.61
C LEU A 285 7.07 -20.55 -18.83
N THR A 286 7.49 -20.19 -20.04
CA THR A 286 6.82 -20.60 -21.28
C THR A 286 7.00 -22.08 -21.58
N ALA A 287 8.14 -22.68 -21.23
CA ALA A 287 8.32 -24.13 -21.26
C ALA A 287 7.37 -24.84 -20.26
N ALA A 288 7.30 -24.34 -19.02
CA ALA A 288 6.49 -24.93 -17.96
C ALA A 288 4.97 -24.83 -18.23
N PHE A 289 4.49 -23.69 -18.74
CA PHE A 289 3.05 -23.39 -18.82
C PHE A 289 2.49 -23.10 -20.23
N GLY A 290 3.34 -23.06 -21.25
CA GLY A 290 2.96 -22.71 -22.62
C GLY A 290 3.26 -21.25 -22.97
N PRO A 291 3.29 -20.88 -24.27
CA PRO A 291 3.73 -19.56 -24.74
C PRO A 291 2.92 -18.37 -24.22
N ARG A 292 1.70 -18.57 -23.70
CA ARG A 292 0.91 -17.51 -23.04
C ARG A 292 0.50 -17.91 -21.62
N LEU A 293 1.29 -18.80 -21.01
CA LEU A 293 1.06 -19.40 -19.70
C LEU A 293 -0.33 -20.03 -19.54
N GLU A 294 -0.90 -20.56 -20.64
CA GLU A 294 -2.28 -21.06 -20.67
C GLU A 294 -2.55 -22.26 -19.74
N ARG A 295 -1.49 -22.95 -19.28
CA ARG A 295 -1.58 -24.01 -18.25
C ARG A 295 -1.43 -23.48 -16.81
N LEU A 296 -1.35 -22.17 -16.60
CA LEU A 296 -1.28 -21.52 -15.28
C LEU A 296 -2.60 -20.79 -14.97
N PRO A 297 -3.64 -21.48 -14.48
CA PRO A 297 -5.02 -20.95 -14.43
C PRO A 297 -5.21 -19.77 -13.45
N ARG A 298 -4.32 -19.60 -12.48
CA ARG A 298 -4.34 -18.47 -11.52
C ARG A 298 -3.43 -17.29 -11.92
N GLY A 299 -2.63 -17.45 -12.98
CA GLY A 299 -1.62 -16.46 -13.38
C GLY A 299 -0.52 -16.27 -12.32
N GLY A 300 0.11 -15.10 -12.35
CA GLY A 300 1.18 -14.73 -11.44
C GLY A 300 1.44 -13.22 -11.43
N VAL A 301 2.24 -12.79 -10.47
CA VAL A 301 2.82 -11.44 -10.40
C VAL A 301 4.35 -11.54 -10.42
N VAL A 302 5.01 -10.69 -11.20
CA VAL A 302 6.45 -10.43 -11.07
C VAL A 302 6.59 -9.26 -10.10
N HIS A 303 7.06 -9.54 -8.88
CA HIS A 303 7.15 -8.56 -7.81
C HIS A 303 8.38 -7.66 -7.93
N SER A 304 8.36 -6.51 -7.24
CA SER A 304 9.46 -5.55 -7.13
C SER A 304 10.07 -5.20 -8.50
N PHE A 305 9.20 -4.94 -9.49
CA PHE A 305 9.62 -4.80 -10.87
C PHE A 305 10.47 -3.54 -11.09
N THR A 306 11.69 -3.74 -11.59
CA THR A 306 12.64 -2.67 -11.97
C THR A 306 13.24 -2.87 -13.36
N GLY A 307 12.63 -3.72 -14.19
CA GLY A 307 13.08 -4.00 -15.55
C GLY A 307 12.74 -2.90 -16.55
N THR A 308 12.95 -3.18 -17.83
CA THR A 308 12.72 -2.24 -18.94
C THR A 308 11.25 -2.22 -19.41
N ALA A 309 10.89 -1.24 -20.24
CA ALA A 309 9.57 -1.15 -20.86
C ALA A 309 9.30 -2.31 -21.84
N GLU A 310 10.33 -2.91 -22.42
CA GLU A 310 10.20 -4.08 -23.29
C GLU A 310 9.86 -5.32 -22.47
N GLU A 311 10.60 -5.56 -21.40
CA GLU A 311 10.36 -6.65 -20.44
C GLU A 311 8.96 -6.53 -19.81
N ALA A 312 8.57 -5.31 -19.40
CA ALA A 312 7.24 -5.05 -18.84
C ALA A 312 6.11 -5.35 -19.84
N ARG A 313 6.29 -5.03 -21.13
CA ARG A 313 5.30 -5.36 -22.18
C ARG A 313 5.20 -6.86 -22.42
N GLU A 314 6.33 -7.57 -22.52
CA GLU A 314 6.32 -9.02 -22.73
C GLU A 314 5.63 -9.76 -21.57
N LEU A 315 5.96 -9.40 -20.32
CA LEU A 315 5.34 -9.99 -19.12
C LEU A 315 3.82 -9.72 -19.06
N THR A 316 3.36 -8.53 -19.44
CA THR A 316 1.95 -8.13 -19.24
C THR A 316 1.03 -8.40 -20.44
N ALA A 317 1.50 -8.15 -21.66
CA ALA A 317 0.72 -8.26 -22.88
C ALA A 317 0.80 -9.66 -23.49
N ASP A 318 1.98 -10.27 -23.51
CA ASP A 318 2.19 -11.59 -24.14
C ASP A 318 1.96 -12.74 -23.16
N LEU A 319 2.45 -12.63 -21.92
CA LEU A 319 2.28 -13.65 -20.87
C LEU A 319 1.11 -13.42 -19.91
N GLY A 320 0.50 -12.22 -19.92
CA GLY A 320 -0.67 -11.91 -19.09
C GLY A 320 -0.41 -11.77 -17.58
N LEU A 321 0.85 -11.66 -17.14
CA LEU A 321 1.24 -11.51 -15.74
C LEU A 321 0.96 -10.10 -15.21
N TYR A 322 0.79 -9.99 -13.89
CA TYR A 322 0.79 -8.71 -13.19
C TYR A 322 2.22 -8.26 -12.86
N LEU A 323 2.44 -6.96 -12.67
CA LEU A 323 3.70 -6.40 -12.15
C LEU A 323 3.46 -5.72 -10.80
N GLY A 324 4.29 -6.06 -9.82
CA GLY A 324 4.35 -5.40 -8.52
C GLY A 324 5.27 -4.17 -8.56
N ILE A 325 4.77 -3.04 -8.04
CA ILE A 325 5.42 -1.73 -8.10
C ILE A 325 5.65 -1.21 -6.67
N ASN A 326 6.90 -0.83 -6.36
CA ASN A 326 7.29 -0.29 -5.06
C ASN A 326 8.29 0.87 -5.18
N GLY A 327 8.88 1.32 -4.07
CA GLY A 327 9.79 2.47 -4.05
C GLY A 327 11.14 2.24 -4.76
N CYS A 328 11.50 1.00 -5.11
CA CYS A 328 12.59 0.70 -6.02
C CYS A 328 12.20 0.90 -7.50
N SER A 329 10.93 0.73 -7.86
CA SER A 329 10.36 0.97 -9.19
C SER A 329 10.23 2.46 -9.57
N PHE A 330 10.74 3.39 -8.75
CA PHE A 330 10.74 4.83 -9.03
C PHE A 330 12.12 5.50 -8.87
N LYS A 331 13.21 4.72 -8.89
CA LYS A 331 14.56 5.25 -8.64
C LYS A 331 15.02 6.19 -9.75
N THR A 332 14.81 5.83 -11.01
CA THR A 332 15.24 6.60 -12.19
C THR A 332 14.08 7.07 -13.08
N ALA A 333 14.39 7.93 -14.06
CA ALA A 333 13.44 8.37 -15.09
C ALA A 333 12.87 7.19 -15.87
N GLU A 334 13.75 6.27 -16.28
CA GLU A 334 13.40 5.07 -17.03
C GLU A 334 12.45 4.16 -16.22
N ASN A 335 12.64 4.02 -14.89
CA ASN A 335 11.69 3.27 -14.07
C ASN A 335 10.31 3.98 -14.02
N CYS A 336 10.29 5.32 -13.91
CA CYS A 336 9.04 6.08 -13.91
C CYS A 336 8.34 6.03 -15.29
N ASP A 337 9.08 5.96 -16.38
CA ASP A 337 8.56 5.78 -17.74
C ASP A 337 7.87 4.41 -17.89
N VAL A 338 8.47 3.33 -17.37
CA VAL A 338 7.82 2.01 -17.32
C VAL A 338 6.50 2.06 -16.55
N VAL A 339 6.47 2.68 -15.38
CA VAL A 339 5.24 2.82 -14.58
C VAL A 339 4.18 3.66 -15.31
N ARG A 340 4.60 4.63 -16.13
CA ARG A 340 3.70 5.44 -16.96
C ARG A 340 2.98 4.59 -18.01
N ASP A 341 3.70 3.68 -18.66
CA ASP A 341 3.20 2.87 -19.76
C ASP A 341 2.48 1.57 -19.29
N LEU A 342 2.80 1.06 -18.09
CA LEU A 342 2.19 -0.14 -17.50
C LEU A 342 0.64 -0.05 -17.42
N PRO A 343 -0.13 -0.97 -18.03
CA PRO A 343 -1.59 -0.98 -17.90
C PRO A 343 -2.06 -1.10 -16.45
N LEU A 344 -3.08 -0.32 -16.05
CA LEU A 344 -3.52 -0.24 -14.66
C LEU A 344 -4.20 -1.54 -14.19
N ASP A 345 -4.83 -2.29 -15.10
CA ASP A 345 -5.38 -3.64 -14.90
C ASP A 345 -4.31 -4.76 -14.89
N ARG A 346 -3.04 -4.37 -14.92
CA ARG A 346 -1.85 -5.23 -14.75
C ARG A 346 -0.92 -4.75 -13.63
N LEU A 347 -1.27 -3.68 -12.93
CA LEU A 347 -0.48 -3.08 -11.87
C LEU A 347 -0.95 -3.54 -10.48
N MET A 348 0.00 -3.95 -9.64
CA MET A 348 -0.17 -4.10 -8.20
C MET A 348 0.84 -3.21 -7.48
N ILE A 349 0.63 -2.95 -6.19
CA ILE A 349 1.51 -2.10 -5.37
C ILE A 349 1.99 -2.86 -4.12
N GLU A 350 3.22 -2.57 -3.73
CA GLU A 350 3.85 -3.15 -2.54
C GLU A 350 4.86 -2.19 -1.93
N THR A 351 5.33 -2.48 -0.71
CA THR A 351 6.43 -1.70 -0.09
C THR A 351 7.79 -2.36 -0.17
N ASP A 352 7.85 -3.70 -0.25
CA ASP A 352 9.07 -4.51 -0.07
C ASP A 352 9.80 -4.15 1.25
N GLY A 353 9.04 -3.73 2.28
CA GLY A 353 9.60 -3.38 3.60
C GLY A 353 10.32 -4.59 4.21
N PRO A 354 11.49 -4.42 4.86
CA PRO A 354 12.09 -3.16 5.32
C PRO A 354 12.85 -2.36 4.25
N TRP A 355 12.91 -2.86 3.01
CA TRP A 355 13.66 -2.31 1.88
C TRP A 355 12.84 -1.27 1.09
N CYS A 356 13.37 -0.82 -0.04
CA CYS A 356 12.69 0.04 -1.03
C CYS A 356 11.98 1.31 -0.49
N GLU A 357 12.44 1.89 0.63
CA GLU A 357 12.01 3.23 1.08
C GLU A 357 12.20 4.27 -0.05
N VAL A 358 11.14 5.02 -0.39
CA VAL A 358 11.24 6.13 -1.36
C VAL A 358 12.05 7.26 -0.74
N ARG A 359 13.16 7.67 -1.38
CA ARG A 359 14.06 8.73 -0.88
C ARG A 359 13.94 10.02 -1.70
N PRO A 360 14.32 11.18 -1.15
CA PRO A 360 14.42 12.45 -1.90
C PRO A 360 15.31 12.43 -3.13
N SER A 361 16.21 11.45 -3.24
CA SER A 361 17.09 11.22 -4.40
C SER A 361 16.48 10.31 -5.46
N HIS A 362 15.28 9.74 -5.24
CA HIS A 362 14.58 8.94 -6.24
C HIS A 362 13.76 9.86 -7.14
N GLU A 363 13.76 9.56 -8.43
CA GLU A 363 12.99 10.29 -9.43
C GLU A 363 11.49 10.41 -9.09
N GLY A 364 10.90 9.35 -8.51
CA GLY A 364 9.51 9.35 -8.06
C GLY A 364 9.17 10.36 -6.96
N TRP A 365 10.16 10.90 -6.24
CA TRP A 365 9.93 11.79 -5.10
C TRP A 365 9.21 13.09 -5.48
N ARG A 366 9.44 13.63 -6.68
CA ARG A 366 8.77 14.87 -7.12
C ARG A 366 7.24 14.76 -7.13
N TYR A 367 6.68 13.59 -7.43
CA TYR A 367 5.24 13.37 -7.39
C TYR A 367 4.66 13.45 -5.97
N LEU A 368 5.44 13.11 -4.94
CA LEU A 368 5.05 13.38 -3.54
C LEU A 368 5.07 14.88 -3.25
N VAL A 369 6.12 15.60 -3.67
CA VAL A 369 6.25 17.06 -3.46
C VAL A 369 5.08 17.81 -4.13
N GLU A 370 4.78 17.47 -5.38
CA GLU A 370 3.66 18.01 -6.16
C GLU A 370 2.30 17.71 -5.49
N HIS A 371 2.07 16.45 -5.09
CA HIS A 371 0.85 16.05 -4.40
C HIS A 371 0.63 16.85 -3.11
N TYR A 372 1.62 16.89 -2.21
CA TYR A 372 1.48 17.58 -0.93
C TYR A 372 1.49 19.12 -1.07
N ALA A 373 2.05 19.68 -2.14
CA ALA A 373 1.84 21.08 -2.48
C ALA A 373 0.38 21.36 -2.87
N GLY A 374 -0.23 20.47 -3.67
CA GLY A 374 -1.65 20.53 -4.01
C GLY A 374 -2.58 20.33 -2.81
N VAL A 375 -2.21 19.49 -1.84
CA VAL A 375 -2.96 19.33 -0.57
C VAL A 375 -2.93 20.63 0.23
N ARG A 376 -1.74 21.19 0.51
CA ARG A 376 -1.60 22.44 1.27
C ARG A 376 -2.39 23.61 0.64
N ALA A 377 -2.32 23.77 -0.68
CA ALA A 377 -3.06 24.81 -1.38
C ALA A 377 -4.59 24.66 -1.27
N ARG A 378 -5.10 23.43 -1.12
CA ARG A 378 -6.52 23.18 -0.84
C ARG A 378 -6.87 23.48 0.61
N GLU A 379 -6.05 23.04 1.56
CA GLU A 379 -6.22 23.30 2.99
C GLU A 379 -6.21 24.81 3.30
N GLU A 380 -5.29 25.56 2.68
CA GLU A 380 -5.22 27.02 2.75
C GLU A 380 -6.50 27.67 2.21
N LYS A 381 -6.95 27.29 1.00
CA LYS A 381 -8.19 27.79 0.41
C LYS A 381 -9.43 27.44 1.24
N GLU A 382 -9.52 26.23 1.77
CA GLU A 382 -10.61 25.84 2.67
C GLU A 382 -10.60 26.63 3.99
N ALA A 383 -9.41 26.95 4.52
CA ALA A 383 -9.28 27.78 5.71
C ALA A 383 -9.69 29.23 5.43
N GLU A 384 -9.32 29.79 4.28
CA GLU A 384 -9.78 31.11 3.82
C GLU A 384 -11.30 31.16 3.63
N GLU A 385 -11.90 30.14 3.00
CA GLU A 385 -13.36 30.03 2.82
C GLU A 385 -14.08 29.92 4.18
N LYS A 386 -13.61 29.06 5.09
CA LYS A 386 -14.16 28.93 6.45
C LYS A 386 -14.03 30.23 7.25
N GLN A 387 -12.90 30.94 7.12
CA GLN A 387 -12.68 32.24 7.77
C GLN A 387 -13.60 33.32 7.19
N ALA A 388 -13.81 33.35 5.87
CA ALA A 388 -14.73 34.29 5.22
C ALA A 388 -16.19 34.07 5.66
N VAL A 389 -16.64 32.81 5.75
CA VAL A 389 -17.96 32.45 6.29
C VAL A 389 -18.08 32.88 7.76
N ALA A 390 -17.08 32.60 8.60
CA ALA A 390 -17.11 32.99 10.01
C ALA A 390 -17.15 34.52 10.21
N VAL A 391 -16.44 35.29 9.38
CA VAL A 391 -16.50 36.77 9.40
C VAL A 391 -17.86 37.28 8.94
N ALA A 392 -18.45 36.68 7.89
CA ALA A 392 -19.79 37.04 7.43
C ALA A 392 -20.87 36.74 8.48
N GLU A 393 -20.79 35.61 9.18
CA GLU A 393 -21.69 35.29 10.29
C GLU A 393 -21.53 36.27 11.46
N GLN A 394 -20.30 36.67 11.81
CA GLN A 394 -20.05 37.66 12.86
C GLN A 394 -20.62 39.04 12.50
N ALA A 395 -20.45 39.48 11.24
CA ALA A 395 -21.02 40.73 10.75
C ALA A 395 -22.56 40.72 10.81
N ALA A 396 -23.19 39.65 10.32
CA ALA A 396 -24.66 39.51 10.36
C ALA A 396 -25.23 39.49 11.79
N ARG A 397 -24.51 38.89 12.76
CA ARG A 397 -24.89 38.93 14.18
C ARG A 397 -24.77 40.35 14.75
N ALA A 398 -23.70 41.07 14.44
CA ALA A 398 -23.50 42.44 14.90
C ALA A 398 -24.55 43.42 14.32
N GLU A 399 -24.95 43.24 13.06
CA GLU A 399 -26.04 44.01 12.45
C GLU A 399 -27.39 43.73 13.14
N ALA A 400 -27.72 42.46 13.40
CA ALA A 400 -28.94 42.09 14.11
C ALA A 400 -28.97 42.61 15.57
N GLU A 401 -27.84 42.57 16.28
CA GLU A 401 -27.71 43.14 17.62
C GLU A 401 -27.89 44.67 17.61
N ALA A 402 -27.31 45.37 16.62
CA ALA A 402 -27.48 46.81 16.45
C ALA A 402 -28.94 47.21 16.15
N GLU A 403 -29.65 46.41 15.34
CA GLU A 403 -31.08 46.64 15.03
C GLU A 403 -31.96 46.45 16.28
N VAL A 404 -31.69 45.44 17.12
CA VAL A 404 -32.37 45.23 18.41
C VAL A 404 -32.13 46.41 19.37
N VAL A 405 -30.89 46.93 19.44
CA VAL A 405 -30.57 48.10 20.27
C VAL A 405 -31.27 49.37 19.76
N ALA A 406 -31.37 49.56 18.45
CA ALA A 406 -32.09 50.69 17.86
C ALA A 406 -33.60 50.64 18.17
N VAL A 407 -34.23 49.46 18.07
CA VAL A 407 -35.64 49.27 18.44
C VAL A 407 -35.88 49.49 19.94
N ALA A 408 -34.94 49.11 20.80
CA ALA A 408 -35.01 49.37 22.24
C ALA A 408 -34.90 50.87 22.59
N ALA A 409 -34.17 51.66 21.79
CA ALA A 409 -34.00 53.09 22.01
C ALA A 409 -35.27 53.91 21.66
N ASP A 410 -36.06 53.48 20.68
CA ASP A 410 -37.27 54.19 20.22
C ASP A 410 -38.50 53.95 21.12
N GLY A 411 -38.43 52.97 22.04
CA GLY A 411 -39.48 52.68 23.03
C GLY A 411 -39.45 53.54 24.31
N GLY A 412 -38.49 54.45 24.45
CA GLY A 412 -38.16 55.17 25.69
C GLY A 412 -39.00 56.42 26.00
N GLY A 413 -40.33 56.32 25.99
CA GLY A 413 -41.23 57.45 26.27
C GLY A 413 -41.41 57.79 27.76
N ALA A 414 -40.58 58.73 28.25
CA ALA A 414 -40.79 59.64 29.41
C ALA A 414 -41.30 59.10 30.77
N ASP A 415 -40.51 59.32 31.83
CA ASP A 415 -41.02 60.01 33.02
C ASP A 415 -39.94 60.93 33.63
N GLY A 416 -40.34 62.02 34.28
CA GLY A 416 -39.46 63.11 34.71
C GLY A 416 -39.20 63.16 36.22
N GLY A 417 -37.98 63.53 36.61
CA GLY A 417 -37.61 63.71 38.02
C GLY A 417 -36.48 64.72 38.20
N SER A 418 -36.81 65.95 38.61
CA SER A 418 -35.85 67.03 38.86
C SER A 418 -35.11 66.87 40.19
N GLY A 419 -33.79 67.10 40.21
CA GLY A 419 -33.00 67.17 41.45
C GLY A 419 -31.67 67.89 41.28
N GLN A 420 -31.62 69.19 41.62
CA GLN A 420 -30.36 69.92 41.77
C GLN A 420 -29.66 69.50 43.07
N GLN A 421 -28.33 69.28 43.04
CA GLN A 421 -27.44 69.68 44.13
C GLN A 421 -25.96 69.67 43.70
N THR A 422 -25.27 70.78 43.94
CA THR A 422 -23.81 70.84 44.05
C THR A 422 -23.41 70.36 45.46
N PRO A 423 -22.13 69.99 45.68
CA PRO A 423 -21.29 70.94 46.42
C PRO A 423 -19.80 70.98 46.01
N SER A 424 -19.09 71.90 46.66
CA SER A 424 -17.69 72.27 46.44
C SER A 424 -16.71 71.58 47.40
N SER A 425 -15.44 71.48 46.96
CA SER A 425 -14.18 71.56 47.73
C SER A 425 -14.06 70.98 49.17
N ALA A 426 -13.08 70.09 49.36
CA ALA A 426 -12.11 70.18 50.48
C ALA A 426 -10.85 69.32 50.21
N ALA A 427 -9.69 69.78 50.67
CA ALA A 427 -8.45 68.99 50.75
C ALA A 427 -8.36 68.24 52.11
N PRO A 428 -7.39 67.34 52.30
CA PRO A 428 -6.30 67.73 53.20
C PRO A 428 -4.88 67.33 52.74
N SER A 429 -3.89 67.69 53.58
CA SER A 429 -2.45 67.76 53.30
C SER A 429 -1.62 66.65 53.98
N ALA A 430 -0.42 66.36 53.43
CA ALA A 430 0.88 65.95 54.04
C ALA A 430 0.90 65.13 55.37
N ASN A 431 1.82 64.19 55.66
CA ASN A 431 3.10 63.66 55.13
C ASN A 431 3.12 62.13 55.46
N GLY A 432 4.02 61.25 55.00
CA GLY A 432 5.25 61.36 54.21
C GLY A 432 6.34 60.46 54.82
N ASP A 433 6.96 59.55 54.05
CA ASP A 433 8.27 58.97 54.39
C ASP A 433 9.01 58.54 53.11
N ALA A 434 10.34 58.50 53.16
CA ALA A 434 11.21 58.53 52.00
C ALA A 434 11.97 57.21 51.75
N ARG A 435 12.13 56.83 50.47
CA ARG A 435 13.33 56.10 49.99
C ARG A 435 13.52 56.14 48.46
N ARG A 436 14.46 57.01 48.05
CA ARG A 436 15.53 56.86 47.03
C ARG A 436 15.29 55.97 45.79
N PRO A 437 15.50 56.47 44.55
CA PRO A 437 15.10 55.79 43.31
C PRO A 437 16.14 54.78 42.76
N PRO A 438 15.70 53.69 42.10
CA PRO A 438 16.54 52.88 41.23
C PRO A 438 16.41 53.29 39.75
N ARG A 439 17.53 53.79 39.20
CA ARG A 439 18.02 53.71 37.81
C ARG A 439 17.00 53.43 36.67
N LYS A 440 16.96 54.37 35.71
CA LYS A 440 16.45 54.15 34.34
C LYS A 440 17.02 52.85 33.74
N LYS A 441 16.17 51.83 33.53
CA LYS A 441 16.50 50.72 32.62
C LYS A 441 16.36 51.24 31.18
N LYS A 442 17.38 51.01 30.36
CA LYS A 442 17.28 51.17 28.90
C LYS A 442 16.15 50.27 28.38
N PRO A 443 15.44 50.63 27.29
CA PRO A 443 14.49 49.71 26.68
C PRO A 443 15.20 48.40 26.37
N GLN A 444 14.71 47.30 26.94
CA GLN A 444 15.12 45.98 26.49
C GLN A 444 14.66 45.86 25.05
N GLN A 445 15.62 45.76 24.12
CA GLN A 445 15.37 44.95 22.94
C GLN A 445 14.89 43.60 23.47
N GLN A 446 13.62 43.30 23.28
CA GLN A 446 13.19 41.91 23.29
C GLN A 446 14.03 41.25 22.22
N GLN A 447 15.01 40.46 22.66
CA GLN A 447 15.58 39.44 21.81
C GLN A 447 14.40 38.59 21.39
N GLN A 448 13.97 38.75 20.14
CA GLN A 448 13.24 37.70 19.45
C GLN A 448 14.19 36.50 19.51
N ALA A 449 13.98 35.63 20.50
CA ALA A 449 14.58 34.33 20.53
C ALA A 449 14.22 33.72 19.19
N GLY A 450 15.23 33.52 18.35
CA GLY A 450 15.02 33.08 16.98
C GLY A 450 14.23 31.78 17.04
N LYS A 451 12.93 31.83 16.72
CA LYS A 451 12.23 30.68 16.21
C LYS A 451 13.08 30.25 15.03
N LYS A 452 13.88 29.19 15.21
CA LYS A 452 14.52 28.52 14.09
C LYS A 452 13.40 28.31 13.08
N ASN A 453 13.55 28.83 11.87
CA ASN A 453 12.68 28.46 10.76
C ASN A 453 12.83 26.94 10.61
N GLN A 454 11.95 26.21 11.29
CA GLN A 454 11.87 24.77 11.21
C GLN A 454 11.24 24.53 9.85
N LYS A 455 12.11 24.43 8.82
CA LYS A 455 11.70 24.28 7.43
C LYS A 455 10.70 23.14 7.38
N VAL A 456 9.43 23.47 7.14
CA VAL A 456 8.36 22.49 7.04
C VAL A 456 8.74 21.56 5.90
N SER A 457 8.70 20.25 6.15
CA SER A 457 9.07 19.28 5.13
C SER A 457 8.07 19.36 3.97
N GLU A 458 8.58 19.45 2.75
CA GLU A 458 7.76 19.55 1.52
C GLU A 458 6.87 18.30 1.35
N VAL A 459 7.34 17.16 1.85
CA VAL A 459 6.62 15.90 2.04
C VAL A 459 6.53 15.62 3.55
N PRO A 460 5.34 15.54 4.17
CA PRO A 460 5.21 15.28 5.60
C PRO A 460 5.58 13.84 5.99
N GLU A 461 6.03 13.66 7.24
CA GLU A 461 6.09 12.36 7.92
C GLU A 461 4.73 12.13 8.60
N ARG A 462 3.95 11.12 8.15
CA ARG A 462 2.64 10.77 8.75
C ARG A 462 2.78 10.22 10.17
N PHE A 463 3.79 9.39 10.39
CA PHE A 463 4.19 8.90 11.71
C PHE A 463 5.60 9.39 12.00
N LYS A 464 5.86 9.74 13.26
CA LYS A 464 7.19 10.20 13.72
C LYS A 464 8.22 9.10 13.49
N SER A 465 9.32 9.42 12.81
CA SER A 465 10.41 8.47 12.57
C SER A 465 11.64 8.79 13.43
N VAL A 466 12.19 7.79 14.13
CA VAL A 466 13.35 7.93 15.04
C VAL A 466 14.48 6.97 14.66
N LYS A 467 15.71 7.26 15.09
CA LYS A 467 16.81 6.29 14.95
C LYS A 467 16.56 5.09 15.85
N LYS A 468 16.98 3.88 15.46
CA LYS A 468 16.79 2.66 16.26
C LYS A 468 17.38 2.73 17.68
N GLU A 469 18.46 3.49 17.89
CA GLU A 469 19.07 3.73 19.21
C GLU A 469 18.28 4.73 20.08
N LYS A 470 17.24 5.34 19.51
CA LYS A 470 16.29 6.27 20.14
C LYS A 470 14.85 5.85 19.84
N TRP A 471 14.61 4.55 19.69
CA TRP A 471 13.27 4.00 19.50
C TRP A 471 12.37 4.41 20.67
N GLU A 472 11.13 4.74 20.34
CA GLU A 472 10.07 5.08 21.28
C GLU A 472 8.79 4.40 20.80
N GLU A 473 7.89 4.09 21.73
CA GLU A 473 6.64 3.40 21.43
C GLU A 473 5.77 4.21 20.45
N GLY A 474 5.20 3.52 19.45
CA GLY A 474 4.39 4.13 18.40
C GLY A 474 5.17 4.78 17.24
N ALA A 475 6.47 5.09 17.39
CA ALA A 475 7.27 5.66 16.31
C ALA A 475 7.74 4.61 15.28
N MET A 476 8.05 5.09 14.07
CA MET A 476 8.74 4.31 13.03
C MET A 476 10.26 4.34 13.24
N VAL A 477 10.96 3.34 12.68
CA VAL A 477 12.43 3.32 12.66
C VAL A 477 12.98 3.88 11.36
N LYS A 478 13.90 4.86 11.44
CA LYS A 478 14.57 5.44 10.26
C LYS A 478 15.33 4.38 9.48
N SER A 479 15.16 4.41 8.16
CA SER A 479 15.69 3.43 7.19
C SER A 479 15.12 2.01 7.32
N ARG A 480 14.05 1.78 8.12
CA ARG A 480 13.20 0.60 8.03
C ARG A 480 11.92 1.03 7.33
N ASN A 481 11.74 0.61 6.09
CA ASN A 481 10.46 0.84 5.40
C ASN A 481 9.36 -0.01 6.05
N GLU A 482 8.12 0.47 6.01
CA GLU A 482 6.97 -0.18 6.68
C GLU A 482 5.76 -0.17 5.75
N PRO A 483 4.84 -1.15 5.87
CA PRO A 483 3.65 -1.26 5.02
C PRO A 483 2.75 -0.02 5.03
N CYS A 484 2.83 0.83 6.06
CA CYS A 484 2.12 2.11 6.08
C CYS A 484 2.59 3.10 4.99
N ASN A 485 3.81 2.94 4.46
CA ASN A 485 4.31 3.76 3.35
C ASN A 485 3.68 3.40 1.99
N ILE A 486 2.81 2.39 1.90
CA ILE A 486 2.07 2.04 0.68
C ILE A 486 1.27 3.24 0.11
N GLU A 487 0.82 4.15 0.98
CA GLU A 487 0.15 5.41 0.57
C GLU A 487 1.04 6.25 -0.36
N ARG A 488 2.37 6.27 -0.12
CA ARG A 488 3.33 7.01 -0.94
C ARG A 488 3.51 6.35 -2.30
N ILE A 489 3.47 5.02 -2.37
CA ILE A 489 3.54 4.26 -3.62
C ILE A 489 2.34 4.61 -4.50
N ALA A 490 1.13 4.59 -3.95
CA ALA A 490 -0.09 4.95 -4.69
C ALA A 490 -0.10 6.42 -5.15
N ILE A 491 0.37 7.36 -4.32
CA ILE A 491 0.51 8.78 -4.71
C ILE A 491 1.49 8.94 -5.88
N ILE A 492 2.63 8.23 -5.87
CA ILE A 492 3.63 8.32 -6.94
C ILE A 492 3.08 7.72 -8.24
N VAL A 493 2.44 6.55 -8.19
CA VAL A 493 1.79 5.94 -9.38
C VAL A 493 0.72 6.88 -9.95
N ALA A 494 -0.12 7.48 -9.09
CA ALA A 494 -1.15 8.43 -9.50
C ALA A 494 -0.55 9.66 -10.21
N GLY A 495 0.53 10.22 -9.66
CA GLY A 495 1.27 11.34 -10.25
C GLY A 495 1.93 11.00 -11.58
N ILE A 496 2.63 9.86 -11.67
CA ILE A 496 3.28 9.38 -12.91
C ILE A 496 2.26 9.20 -14.03
N LYS A 497 1.07 8.65 -13.72
CA LYS A 497 0.04 8.28 -14.70
C LYS A 497 -1.00 9.37 -14.96
N GLY A 498 -0.97 10.48 -14.22
CA GLY A 498 -1.92 11.59 -14.38
C GLY A 498 -3.36 11.27 -13.98
N ILE A 499 -3.57 10.37 -13.02
CA ILE A 499 -4.88 9.90 -12.56
C ILE A 499 -5.07 10.12 -11.05
N SER A 500 -6.27 9.89 -10.52
CA SER A 500 -6.52 10.00 -9.08
C SER A 500 -5.91 8.84 -8.29
N VAL A 501 -5.58 9.09 -7.01
CA VAL A 501 -5.18 8.04 -6.07
C VAL A 501 -6.28 6.99 -5.92
N GLU A 502 -7.55 7.41 -5.89
CA GLU A 502 -8.72 6.52 -5.87
C GLU A 502 -8.71 5.52 -7.03
N GLN A 503 -8.48 5.97 -8.27
CA GLN A 503 -8.38 5.06 -9.42
C GLN A 503 -7.22 4.06 -9.30
N VAL A 504 -6.06 4.50 -8.79
CA VAL A 504 -4.92 3.60 -8.55
C VAL A 504 -5.26 2.56 -7.49
N THR A 505 -5.79 3.00 -6.34
CA THR A 505 -6.02 2.11 -5.18
C THR A 505 -7.16 1.14 -5.44
N GLU A 506 -8.26 1.57 -6.03
CA GLU A 506 -9.37 0.67 -6.38
C GLU A 506 -8.99 -0.35 -7.47
N THR A 507 -8.21 0.05 -8.48
CA THR A 507 -7.78 -0.90 -9.51
C THR A 507 -6.73 -1.88 -8.99
N ALA A 508 -5.73 -1.40 -8.24
CA ALA A 508 -4.72 -2.27 -7.63
C ALA A 508 -5.34 -3.23 -6.59
N TRP A 509 -6.32 -2.76 -5.81
CA TRP A 509 -7.13 -3.60 -4.93
C TRP A 509 -7.85 -4.69 -5.72
N ALA A 510 -8.65 -4.33 -6.72
CA ALA A 510 -9.41 -5.29 -7.53
C ALA A 510 -8.51 -6.33 -8.23
N ASN A 511 -7.35 -5.91 -8.76
CA ASN A 511 -6.34 -6.81 -9.33
C ASN A 511 -5.85 -7.82 -8.29
N THR A 512 -5.50 -7.34 -7.09
CA THR A 512 -4.92 -8.15 -6.00
C THR A 512 -5.93 -9.13 -5.42
N ILE A 513 -7.13 -8.66 -5.05
CA ILE A 513 -8.24 -9.50 -4.57
C ILE A 513 -8.52 -10.64 -5.55
N LYS A 514 -8.66 -10.32 -6.84
CA LYS A 514 -8.95 -11.31 -7.90
C LYS A 514 -7.84 -12.37 -8.05
N MET A 515 -6.58 -11.94 -8.09
CA MET A 515 -5.45 -12.82 -8.37
C MET A 515 -5.19 -13.78 -7.20
N PHE A 516 -5.04 -13.23 -5.98
CA PHE A 516 -4.74 -14.01 -4.78
C PHE A 516 -5.97 -14.69 -4.17
N GLY A 517 -7.20 -14.34 -4.60
CA GLY A 517 -8.43 -14.92 -4.08
C GLY A 517 -8.72 -14.53 -2.63
N LEU A 518 -8.46 -13.28 -2.28
CA LEU A 518 -8.70 -12.73 -0.94
C LEU A 518 -10.17 -12.29 -0.80
N ASP A 519 -10.68 -12.23 0.43
CA ASP A 519 -12.00 -11.66 0.71
C ASP A 519 -12.02 -10.14 0.47
N GLU A 520 -13.17 -9.55 0.10
CA GLU A 520 -13.33 -8.07 0.00
C GLU A 520 -13.37 -7.36 1.37
#